data_AF-Q8EYN1-F1
#
_entry.id   AF-Q8EYN1-F1
#
_cell.length_a   1.000
_cell.length_b   1.000
_cell.length_c   1.000
_cell.angle_alpha   90.00
_cell.angle_beta   90.00
_cell.angle_gamma   90.00
#
_symmetry.space_group_name_H-M   'P 1'
#
loop_
_entity.id
_entity.type
_entity.pdbx_description
1 polymer ?
#
loop_
_entity_poly.entity_id
_entity_poly.type
_entity_poly.pdbx_seq_one_letter_code
_entity_poly.pdbx_strand_id
1 'polypeptide(L)'
;MKLNKLFLIFGIFFLFNVLGCKKKSPPQGIQDEVWREESSGLISAYCQKISTCAEVSLKSLKESSKTLIQERLSPANCAEKFRKSNAYLLANENPETIKKAVRGCFQTVIKESCDKIQKGVLELSEDCSLLQTIQSK
;
A
#
# COMPACT_ATOMS: atom_id res chain seq x y z
N MET A 1 -65.94 8.75 -34.45
CA MET A 1 -65.02 7.59 -34.61
C MET A 1 -63.64 8.15 -34.91
N LYS A 2 -62.54 7.86 -34.23
CA LYS A 2 -62.21 6.86 -33.21
C LYS A 2 -61.08 7.45 -32.34
N LEU A 3 -61.13 7.07 -31.06
CA LEU A 3 -60.28 7.41 -29.94
C LEU A 3 -58.76 7.53 -30.25
N ASN A 4 -58.18 8.64 -29.77
CA ASN A 4 -56.76 8.79 -29.46
C ASN A 4 -56.30 7.65 -28.53
N LYS A 5 -55.35 6.85 -28.98
CA LYS A 5 -54.47 6.05 -28.11
C LYS A 5 -53.43 7.04 -27.56
N LEU A 6 -53.65 7.67 -26.41
CA LEU A 6 -53.37 7.13 -25.08
C LEU A 6 -52.09 6.29 -25.06
N PHE A 7 -51.07 6.90 -24.45
CA PHE A 7 -50.00 6.29 -23.65
C PHE A 7 -49.50 4.95 -24.15
N LEU A 8 -48.26 4.93 -24.64
CA LEU A 8 -47.25 3.98 -24.16
C LEU A 8 -45.90 4.31 -24.79
N ILE A 9 -44.90 4.42 -23.91
CA ILE A 9 -43.48 4.23 -24.21
C ILE A 9 -42.78 5.44 -24.84
N PHE A 10 -42.48 6.45 -24.01
CA PHE A 10 -41.20 7.18 -24.14
C PHE A 10 -40.62 7.46 -22.75
N GLY A 11 -40.69 6.45 -21.88
CA GLY A 11 -40.01 6.40 -20.59
C GLY A 11 -38.69 5.66 -20.68
N ILE A 12 -37.87 5.90 -21.71
CA ILE A 12 -36.48 5.41 -21.78
C ILE A 12 -35.64 6.53 -22.43
N PHE A 13 -35.39 7.59 -21.68
CA PHE A 13 -34.33 8.56 -22.03
C PHE A 13 -33.55 9.03 -20.80
N PHE A 14 -33.49 8.19 -19.77
CA PHE A 14 -32.83 8.51 -18.49
C PHE A 14 -31.72 7.52 -18.13
N LEU A 15 -30.98 6.99 -19.13
CA LEU A 15 -29.86 6.06 -18.87
C LEU A 15 -28.58 6.31 -19.67
N PHE A 16 -28.49 7.35 -20.50
CA PHE A 16 -27.29 7.58 -21.33
C PHE A 16 -26.32 8.68 -20.84
N ASN A 17 -26.49 9.21 -19.63
CA ASN A 17 -25.52 10.13 -19.02
C ASN A 17 -24.66 9.45 -17.94
N VAL A 18 -24.07 8.31 -18.28
CA VAL A 18 -22.89 7.80 -17.56
C VAL A 18 -21.71 7.80 -18.55
N LEU A 19 -21.39 8.99 -19.06
CA LEU A 19 -20.13 9.27 -19.74
C LEU A 19 -18.99 9.05 -18.73
N GLY A 20 -18.51 7.82 -18.71
CA GLY A 20 -17.13 7.46 -18.45
C GLY A 20 -16.45 8.17 -17.29
N CYS A 21 -16.85 7.86 -16.05
CA CYS A 21 -15.82 7.70 -15.02
C CYS A 21 -14.91 6.57 -15.50
N LYS A 22 -13.79 6.91 -16.16
CA LYS A 22 -12.65 6.01 -16.30
C LYS A 22 -12.18 5.70 -14.88
N LYS A 23 -12.82 4.72 -14.25
CA LYS A 23 -12.22 4.00 -13.13
C LYS A 23 -10.94 3.47 -13.74
N LYS A 24 -9.81 4.10 -13.41
CA LYS A 24 -8.49 3.53 -13.72
C LYS A 24 -8.59 2.09 -13.24
N SER A 25 -8.61 1.15 -14.18
CA SER A 25 -8.53 -0.25 -13.83
C SER A 25 -7.36 -0.36 -12.85
N PRO A 26 -7.52 -1.05 -11.71
CA PRO A 26 -6.37 -1.31 -10.85
C PRO A 26 -5.27 -1.86 -11.77
N PRO A 27 -4.02 -1.38 -11.65
CA PRO A 27 -2.95 -1.87 -12.51
C PRO A 27 -3.03 -3.39 -12.47
N GLN A 28 -3.22 -3.99 -13.66
CA GLN A 28 -3.10 -5.44 -13.82
C GLN A 28 -1.80 -5.80 -13.11
N GLY A 29 -1.88 -6.69 -12.12
CA GLY A 29 -0.83 -6.87 -11.11
C GLY A 29 0.58 -6.96 -11.70
N ILE A 30 1.59 -6.65 -10.88
CA ILE A 30 3.01 -6.67 -11.27
C ILE A 30 3.33 -7.90 -12.15
N GLN A 31 3.74 -7.65 -13.38
CA GLN A 31 4.13 -8.68 -14.36
C GLN A 31 5.54 -9.23 -14.11
N ASP A 32 6.34 -8.53 -13.30
CA ASP A 32 7.68 -8.96 -12.89
C ASP A 32 7.58 -9.96 -11.74
N GLU A 33 7.61 -11.26 -12.07
CA GLU A 33 7.47 -12.34 -11.09
C GLU A 33 8.63 -12.37 -10.08
N VAL A 34 9.84 -12.06 -10.53
CA VAL A 34 11.03 -11.99 -9.67
C VAL A 34 10.84 -10.91 -8.62
N TRP A 35 10.40 -9.73 -9.03
CA TRP A 35 10.09 -8.63 -8.11
C TRP A 35 8.95 -9.00 -7.16
N ARG A 36 7.90 -9.66 -7.64
CA ARG A 36 6.76 -10.08 -6.82
C ARG A 36 7.20 -11.00 -5.69
N GLU A 37 8.03 -11.99 -5.98
CA GLU A 37 8.54 -12.94 -4.98
C GLU A 37 9.55 -12.28 -4.02
N GLU A 38 10.54 -11.57 -4.58
CA GLU A 38 11.58 -10.88 -3.80
C GLU A 38 10.95 -9.88 -2.83
N SER A 39 10.08 -9.00 -3.34
CA SER A 39 9.46 -7.96 -2.53
C SER A 39 8.54 -8.54 -1.45
N SER A 40 7.92 -9.70 -1.69
CA SER A 40 7.14 -10.43 -0.69
C SER A 40 8.01 -10.97 0.44
N GLY A 41 9.21 -11.47 0.14
CA GLY A 41 10.18 -11.89 1.16
C GLY A 41 10.69 -10.71 1.98
N LEU A 42 11.10 -9.63 1.30
CA LEU A 42 11.62 -8.43 1.94
C LEU A 42 10.58 -7.77 2.85
N ILE A 43 9.34 -7.59 2.39
CA ILE A 43 8.30 -6.95 3.21
C ILE A 43 7.95 -7.82 4.42
N SER A 44 7.91 -9.14 4.30
CA SER A 44 7.61 -10.03 5.42
C SER A 44 8.64 -9.88 6.55
N ALA A 45 9.93 -9.93 6.20
CA ALA A 45 11.02 -9.74 7.16
C ALA A 45 11.02 -8.33 7.77
N TYR A 46 10.78 -7.30 6.95
CA TYR A 46 10.63 -5.92 7.40
C TYR A 46 9.48 -5.77 8.42
N CYS A 47 8.28 -6.26 8.10
CA CYS A 47 7.12 -6.13 8.97
C CYS A 47 7.32 -6.89 10.29
N GLN A 48 7.93 -8.09 10.24
CA GLN A 48 8.29 -8.83 11.44
C GLN A 48 9.24 -8.02 12.33
N LYS A 49 10.28 -7.42 11.74
CA LYS A 49 11.24 -6.59 12.47
C LYS A 49 10.56 -5.39 13.15
N ILE A 50 9.73 -4.66 12.41
CA ILE A 50 9.00 -3.50 12.96
C ILE A 50 8.07 -3.93 14.09
N SER A 51 7.34 -5.03 13.92
CA SER A 51 6.44 -5.57 14.94
C SER A 51 7.20 -5.89 16.24
N THR A 52 8.31 -6.64 16.14
CA THR A 52 9.16 -6.97 17.29
C THR A 52 9.71 -5.72 17.99
N CYS A 53 10.17 -4.72 17.22
CA CYS A 53 10.68 -3.48 17.81
C CYS A 53 9.59 -2.59 18.43
N ALA A 54 8.34 -2.73 18.00
CA ALA A 54 7.21 -2.02 18.56
C ALA A 54 6.72 -2.62 19.89
N GLU A 55 6.95 -3.91 20.16
CA GLU A 55 6.50 -4.58 21.40
C GLU A 55 6.98 -3.88 22.68
N VAL A 56 8.20 -3.33 22.67
CA VAL A 56 8.76 -2.59 23.82
C VAL A 56 7.96 -1.32 24.08
N SER A 57 7.67 -0.54 23.04
CA SER A 57 6.91 0.71 23.11
C SER A 57 5.42 0.49 23.37
N LEU A 58 4.90 -0.69 23.03
CA LEU A 58 3.49 -1.06 23.24
C LEU A 58 3.16 -1.31 24.71
N LYS A 59 4.14 -1.69 25.55
CA LYS A 59 3.92 -1.98 26.97
C LYS A 59 3.47 -0.76 27.78
N SER A 60 3.78 0.46 27.32
CA SER A 60 3.39 1.70 27.99
C SER A 60 2.06 2.30 27.50
N LEU A 61 1.37 1.64 26.57
CA LEU A 61 0.13 2.15 25.97
C LEU A 61 -1.12 1.52 26.60
N LYS A 62 -2.25 2.23 26.48
CA LYS A 62 -3.57 1.68 26.83
C LYS A 62 -3.90 0.51 25.90
N GLU A 63 -4.64 -0.48 26.41
CA GLU A 63 -4.94 -1.72 25.68
C GLU A 63 -5.60 -1.47 24.32
N SER A 64 -6.51 -0.49 24.23
CA SER A 64 -7.16 -0.13 22.95
C SER A 64 -6.17 0.39 21.90
N SER A 65 -5.18 1.19 22.30
CA SER A 65 -4.13 1.69 21.40
C SER A 65 -3.18 0.57 20.99
N LYS A 66 -2.86 -0.33 21.92
CA LYS A 66 -2.01 -1.49 21.68
C LYS A 66 -2.62 -2.43 20.64
N THR A 67 -3.91 -2.78 20.78
CA THR A 67 -4.62 -3.63 19.82
C THR A 67 -4.62 -3.02 18.42
N LEU A 68 -4.90 -1.73 18.30
CA LEU A 68 -4.93 -1.03 17.01
C LEU A 68 -3.54 -0.99 16.34
N ILE A 69 -2.48 -0.76 17.12
CA ILE A 69 -1.11 -0.76 16.61
C ILE A 69 -0.69 -2.17 16.21
N GLN A 70 -0.98 -3.19 17.03
CA GLN A 70 -0.67 -4.59 16.71
C GLN A 70 -1.40 -5.08 15.46
N GLU A 71 -2.67 -4.69 15.29
CA GLU A 71 -3.43 -5.01 14.08
C GLU A 71 -2.77 -4.37 12.85
N ARG A 72 -2.41 -3.09 12.92
CA ARG A 72 -1.73 -2.39 11.80
C ARG A 72 -0.34 -2.93 11.49
N LEU A 73 0.41 -3.32 12.52
CA LEU A 73 1.76 -3.88 12.40
C LEU A 73 1.77 -5.38 12.15
N SER A 74 0.60 -6.03 12.11
CA SER A 74 0.53 -7.45 11.78
C SER A 74 1.17 -7.70 10.41
N PRO A 75 1.97 -8.77 10.25
CA PRO A 75 2.66 -9.05 9.00
C PRO A 75 1.73 -9.09 7.79
N ALA A 76 0.50 -9.60 7.97
CA ALA A 76 -0.52 -9.66 6.93
C ALA A 76 -0.96 -8.25 6.47
N ASN A 77 -1.36 -7.37 7.40
CA ASN A 77 -1.83 -6.02 7.06
C ASN A 77 -0.70 -5.15 6.51
N CYS A 78 0.51 -5.30 7.06
CA CYS A 78 1.69 -4.60 6.59
C CYS A 78 2.07 -5.00 5.16
N ALA A 79 2.07 -6.31 4.84
CA ALA A 79 2.32 -6.80 3.48
C ALA A 79 1.21 -6.40 2.51
N GLU A 80 -0.05 -6.45 2.93
CA GLU A 80 -1.18 -6.01 2.09
C GLU A 80 -1.09 -4.52 1.76
N LYS A 81 -0.77 -3.68 2.75
CA LYS A 81 -0.58 -2.23 2.55
C LYS A 81 0.57 -1.97 1.57
N PHE A 82 1.68 -2.70 1.69
CA PHE A 82 2.79 -2.58 0.75
C PHE A 82 2.39 -2.97 -0.67
N ARG A 83 1.64 -4.06 -0.88
CA ARG A 83 1.16 -4.49 -2.20
C ARG A 83 0.26 -3.46 -2.91
N LYS A 84 -0.32 -2.54 -2.16
CA LYS A 84 -1.14 -1.43 -2.69
C LYS A 84 -0.34 -0.14 -2.90
N SER A 85 0.94 -0.11 -2.52
CA SER A 85 1.79 1.08 -2.57
C SER A 85 2.39 1.31 -3.97
N ASN A 86 2.75 2.56 -4.26
CA ASN A 86 3.50 2.92 -5.46
C ASN A 86 4.81 2.14 -5.59
N ALA A 87 5.47 1.85 -4.46
CA ALA A 87 6.72 1.13 -4.43
C ALA A 87 6.57 -0.32 -4.93
N TYR A 88 5.51 -1.01 -4.51
CA TYR A 88 5.21 -2.35 -5.03
C TYR A 88 4.78 -2.29 -6.48
N LEU A 89 3.92 -1.33 -6.83
CA LEU A 89 3.34 -1.15 -8.16
C LEU A 89 4.33 -0.57 -9.19
N LEU A 90 5.57 -0.28 -8.77
CA LEU A 90 6.62 0.33 -9.59
C LEU A 90 6.13 1.62 -10.29
N ALA A 91 5.36 2.43 -9.57
CA ALA A 91 4.70 3.63 -10.07
C ALA A 91 5.45 4.91 -9.67
N ASN A 92 5.22 5.98 -10.44
CA ASN A 92 5.65 7.37 -10.15
C ASN A 92 7.18 7.61 -10.09
N GLU A 93 8.00 6.63 -10.46
CA GLU A 93 9.47 6.72 -10.55
C GLU A 93 10.02 5.61 -11.46
N ASN A 94 11.31 5.65 -11.81
CA ASN A 94 11.97 4.57 -12.53
C ASN A 94 11.90 3.24 -11.74
N PRO A 95 11.47 2.11 -12.34
CA PRO A 95 11.32 0.82 -11.64
C PRO A 95 12.58 0.34 -10.93
N GLU A 96 13.76 0.49 -11.52
CA GLU A 96 15.02 0.05 -10.90
C GLU A 96 15.41 0.94 -9.72
N THR A 97 15.12 2.24 -9.79
CA THR A 97 15.25 3.15 -8.65
C THR A 97 14.35 2.73 -7.49
N ILE A 98 13.09 2.38 -7.77
CA ILE A 98 12.14 1.92 -6.76
C ILE A 98 12.62 0.61 -6.11
N LYS A 99 12.99 -0.38 -6.93
CA LYS A 99 13.50 -1.68 -6.43
C LYS A 99 14.73 -1.49 -5.56
N LYS A 100 15.68 -0.65 -5.98
CA LYS A 100 16.88 -0.32 -5.20
C LYS A 100 16.51 0.31 -3.85
N ALA A 101 15.63 1.32 -3.85
CA ALA A 101 15.20 2.00 -2.62
C ALA A 101 14.51 1.04 -1.64
N VAL A 102 13.63 0.16 -2.13
CA VAL A 102 12.97 -0.87 -1.31
C VAL A 102 13.99 -1.84 -0.72
N ARG A 103 14.87 -2.42 -1.55
CA ARG A 103 15.91 -3.36 -1.11
C ARG A 103 16.79 -2.72 -0.03
N GLY A 104 17.33 -1.53 -0.32
CA GLY A 104 18.23 -0.81 0.57
C GLY A 104 17.57 -0.44 1.89
N CYS A 105 16.37 0.16 1.85
CA CYS A 105 15.66 0.53 3.07
C CYS A 105 15.28 -0.70 3.90
N PHE A 106 14.64 -1.71 3.31
CA PHE A 106 14.15 -2.85 4.08
C PHE A 106 15.29 -3.66 4.68
N GLN A 107 16.36 -3.91 3.92
CA GLN A 107 17.54 -4.60 4.44
C GLN A 107 18.23 -3.81 5.57
N THR A 108 18.30 -2.48 5.46
CA THR A 108 18.84 -1.62 6.53
C THR A 108 18.02 -1.79 7.80
N VAL A 109 16.69 -1.68 7.70
CA VAL A 109 15.79 -1.83 8.85
C VAL A 109 15.88 -3.21 9.49
N ILE A 110 15.92 -4.27 8.68
CA ILE A 110 16.03 -5.66 9.18
C ILE A 110 17.31 -5.84 10.03
N LYS A 111 18.43 -5.26 9.59
CA LYS A 111 19.75 -5.37 10.23
C LYS A 111 19.92 -4.45 11.43
N GLU A 112 19.18 -3.34 11.49
CA GLU A 112 19.37 -2.34 12.54
C GLU A 112 18.77 -2.72 13.90
N SER A 113 19.26 -2.06 14.95
CA SER A 113 18.73 -2.23 16.31
C SER A 113 17.35 -1.60 16.50
N CYS A 114 16.55 -2.12 17.43
CA CYS A 114 15.24 -1.56 17.73
C CYS A 114 15.32 -0.13 18.26
N ASP A 115 16.36 0.22 19.02
CA ASP A 115 16.56 1.59 19.53
C ASP A 115 16.71 2.60 18.40
N LYS A 116 17.41 2.23 17.32
CA LYS A 116 17.54 3.07 16.13
C LYS A 116 16.24 3.13 15.33
N ILE A 117 15.55 2.01 15.16
CA ILE A 117 14.25 1.96 14.46
C ILE A 117 13.21 2.83 15.18
N GLN A 118 13.22 2.84 16.51
CA GLN A 118 12.32 3.65 17.33
C GLN A 118 12.59 5.15 17.22
N LYS A 119 13.85 5.55 16.94
CA LYS A 119 14.19 6.96 16.67
C LYS A 119 13.64 7.44 15.31
N GLY A 120 13.51 6.53 14.35
CA GLY A 120 12.80 6.77 13.10
C GLY A 120 13.43 6.04 11.92
N VAL A 121 12.60 5.33 11.14
CA VAL A 121 13.05 4.56 9.97
C VAL A 121 13.64 5.44 8.87
N LEU A 122 13.15 6.67 8.73
CA LEU A 122 13.61 7.61 7.68
C LEU A 122 15.06 8.08 7.90
N GLU A 123 15.52 8.07 9.15
CA GLU A 123 16.87 8.50 9.52
C GLU A 123 17.90 7.38 9.37
N LEU A 124 17.47 6.15 9.06
CA LEU A 124 18.36 4.99 8.97
C LEU A 124 19.15 4.92 7.68
N SER A 125 18.58 5.39 6.56
CA SER A 125 19.27 5.46 5.28
C SER A 125 18.60 6.42 4.30
N GLU A 126 19.38 6.91 3.35
CA GLU A 126 18.89 7.70 2.21
C GLU A 126 17.85 6.91 1.40
N ASP A 127 18.03 5.59 1.28
CA ASP A 127 17.07 4.70 0.61
C ASP A 127 15.69 4.71 1.29
N CYS A 128 15.63 4.80 2.63
CA CYS A 128 14.36 4.92 3.34
C CYS A 128 13.68 6.28 3.13
N SER A 129 14.47 7.36 3.09
CA SER A 129 13.96 8.69 2.75
C SER A 129 13.42 8.74 1.32
N LEU A 130 14.16 8.17 0.36
CA LEU A 130 13.75 8.07 -1.03
C LEU A 130 12.48 7.22 -1.19
N LEU A 131 12.41 6.08 -0.51
CA LEU A 131 11.24 5.21 -0.53
C LEU A 131 9.99 5.94 0.00
N GLN A 132 10.13 6.74 1.05
CA GLN A 132 9.03 7.57 1.56
C GLN A 132 8.58 8.60 0.52
N THR A 133 9.50 9.27 -0.17
CA THR A 133 9.16 10.20 -1.26
C THR A 133 8.38 9.50 -2.37
N ILE A 134 8.80 8.30 -2.80
CA ILE A 134 8.10 7.50 -3.81
C ILE A 134 6.67 7.15 -3.36
N GLN A 135 6.50 6.79 -2.09
CA GLN A 135 5.19 6.44 -1.54
C GLN A 135 4.24 7.63 -1.36
N SER A 136 4.77 8.86 -1.28
CA SER A 136 3.99 10.09 -1.07
C SER A 136 3.54 10.79 -2.36
N LYS A 137 3.98 10.32 -3.54
CA LYS A 137 3.56 10.83 -4.86
C LYS A 137 2.22 10.26 -5.29
#